data_AF-A0A6P5INE6-F1
#
_entry.id   AF-A0A6P5INE6-F1
#
_cell.length_a   1.000
_cell.length_b   1.000
_cell.length_c   1.000
_cell.angle_alpha   90.00
_cell.angle_beta   90.00
_cell.angle_gamma   90.00
#
_symmetry.space_group_name_H-M   'P 1'
#
loop_
_entity.id
_entity.type
_entity.pdbx_description
1 polymer ?
#
loop_
_entity_poly.entity_id
_entity_poly.type
_entity_poly.pdbx_seq_one_letter_code
_entity_poly.pdbx_strand_id
1 'polypeptide(L)'
;MEPPGVVLVMGVSGSGKSTVGSLLAAELGWKFYDADDYHPEENRKKMGKGIPLNDQDRIPWLCNLHDILLRKVSSGQSVVLACSALKKMYRNILMRGEGAATQNSEEPGEKEGFPKLKLLVVYLNGSFEVISGRLAKRKGHFMPPELLQSQFDTLEPPSAPENFLALSVERSVSEMIPFIVDNMKMK
;
A
#
# COMPACT_ATOMS: atom_id res chain seq x y z
N MET A 1 -13.50 16.06 -11.65
CA MET A 1 -12.20 16.03 -10.97
C MET A 1 -11.28 15.08 -11.73
N GLU A 2 -9.97 15.32 -11.74
CA GLU A 2 -9.01 14.37 -12.33
C GLU A 2 -8.89 13.14 -11.41
N PRO A 3 -8.91 11.91 -11.96
CA PRO A 3 -8.73 10.71 -11.16
C PRO A 3 -7.34 10.71 -10.48
N PRO A 4 -7.20 10.05 -9.32
CA PRO A 4 -5.88 9.94 -8.69
C PRO A 4 -4.92 9.23 -9.66
N GLY A 5 -3.69 9.72 -9.78
CA GLY A 5 -2.68 9.06 -10.61
C GLY A 5 -2.32 7.66 -10.07
N VAL A 6 -2.53 7.43 -8.76
CA VAL A 6 -2.24 6.16 -8.09
C VAL A 6 -3.34 5.77 -7.10
N VAL A 7 -3.78 4.52 -7.15
CA VAL A 7 -4.54 3.87 -6.07
C VAL A 7 -3.61 2.90 -5.32
N LEU A 8 -3.43 3.12 -4.03
CA LEU A 8 -2.69 2.24 -3.13
C LEU A 8 -3.67 1.32 -2.41
N VAL A 9 -3.60 0.01 -2.66
CA VAL A 9 -4.32 -1.00 -1.88
C VAL A 9 -3.42 -1.46 -0.74
N MET A 10 -3.73 -1.02 0.48
CA MET A 10 -2.94 -1.28 1.68
C MET A 10 -3.63 -2.17 2.71
N GLY A 11 -2.85 -2.64 3.68
CA GLY A 11 -3.28 -3.51 4.77
C GLY A 11 -2.23 -4.57 5.11
N VAL A 12 -2.44 -5.28 6.20
CA VAL A 12 -1.56 -6.37 6.65
C VAL A 12 -1.51 -7.51 5.63
N SER A 13 -0.47 -8.34 5.67
CA SER A 13 -0.39 -9.56 4.89
C SER A 13 -1.57 -10.48 5.22
N GLY A 14 -2.16 -11.10 4.19
CA GLY A 14 -3.41 -11.84 4.31
C GLY A 14 -4.69 -11.01 4.14
N SER A 15 -4.62 -9.68 4.06
CA SER A 15 -5.81 -8.83 3.85
C SER A 15 -6.41 -8.90 2.44
N GLY A 16 -5.68 -9.45 1.47
CA GLY A 16 -6.15 -9.59 0.08
C GLY A 16 -5.72 -8.48 -0.88
N LYS A 17 -4.71 -7.66 -0.51
CA LYS A 17 -4.20 -6.54 -1.33
C LYS A 17 -3.96 -6.89 -2.80
N SER A 18 -3.21 -7.96 -3.08
CA SER A 18 -2.87 -8.33 -4.46
C SER A 18 -4.11 -8.69 -5.27
N THR A 19 -5.06 -9.43 -4.67
CA THR A 19 -6.32 -9.82 -5.32
C THR A 19 -7.20 -8.61 -5.61
N VAL A 20 -7.44 -7.76 -4.61
CA VAL A 20 -8.25 -6.54 -4.79
C VAL A 20 -7.57 -5.60 -5.78
N GLY A 21 -6.25 -5.40 -5.66
CA GLY A 21 -5.48 -4.53 -6.53
C GLY A 21 -5.46 -5.00 -8.00
N SER A 22 -5.27 -6.30 -8.25
CA SER A 22 -5.26 -6.82 -9.61
C SER A 22 -6.63 -6.71 -10.28
N LEU A 23 -7.71 -6.98 -9.52
CA LEU A 23 -9.07 -6.91 -10.05
C LEU A 23 -9.52 -5.45 -10.26
N LEU A 24 -9.16 -4.55 -9.34
CA LEU A 24 -9.42 -3.13 -9.48
C LEU A 24 -8.70 -2.55 -10.70
N ALA A 25 -7.44 -2.94 -10.91
CA ALA A 25 -6.68 -2.51 -12.09
C ALA A 25 -7.33 -2.99 -13.39
N ALA A 26 -7.79 -4.25 -13.42
CA ALA A 26 -8.49 -4.79 -14.58
C ALA A 26 -9.78 -4.03 -14.88
N GLU A 27 -10.58 -3.74 -13.86
CA GLU A 27 -11.84 -2.98 -13.98
C GLU A 27 -11.60 -1.54 -14.49
N LEU A 28 -10.54 -0.89 -14.00
CA LEU A 28 -10.21 0.50 -14.38
C LEU A 28 -9.44 0.58 -15.72
N GLY A 29 -8.96 -0.53 -16.26
CA GLY A 29 -8.00 -0.54 -17.38
C GLY A 29 -6.62 0.05 -17.01
N TRP A 30 -6.24 -0.01 -15.73
CA TRP A 30 -5.00 0.55 -15.20
C TRP A 30 -3.91 -0.51 -15.07
N LYS A 31 -2.66 -0.07 -14.89
CA LYS A 31 -1.55 -1.02 -14.65
C LYS A 31 -1.51 -1.42 -13.17
N PHE A 32 -1.48 -2.73 -12.92
CA PHE A 32 -1.26 -3.29 -11.58
C PHE A 32 0.24 -3.50 -11.30
N TYR A 33 0.66 -3.22 -10.07
CA TYR A 33 1.94 -3.60 -9.50
C TYR A 33 1.75 -4.20 -8.10
N ASP A 34 2.46 -5.30 -7.82
CA ASP A 34 2.63 -5.80 -6.46
C ASP A 34 3.96 -5.30 -5.90
N ALA A 35 3.94 -4.58 -4.78
CA ALA A 35 5.13 -3.98 -4.19
C ALA A 35 6.14 -5.02 -3.69
N ASP A 36 5.66 -6.22 -3.35
CA ASP A 36 6.52 -7.31 -2.88
C ASP A 36 7.50 -7.79 -3.98
N ASP A 37 7.12 -7.63 -5.26
CA ASP A 37 7.99 -7.92 -6.42
C ASP A 37 9.19 -6.98 -6.53
N TYR A 38 9.16 -5.85 -5.83
CA TYR A 38 10.20 -4.81 -5.89
C TYR A 38 11.13 -4.81 -4.69
N HIS A 39 10.94 -5.73 -3.74
CA HIS A 39 11.87 -5.86 -2.62
C HIS A 39 13.28 -6.25 -3.10
N PRO A 40 14.34 -5.61 -2.55
CA PRO A 40 15.70 -6.02 -2.79
C PRO A 40 15.95 -7.42 -2.21
N GLU A 41 16.98 -8.10 -2.71
CA GLU A 41 17.28 -9.49 -2.36
C GLU A 41 17.51 -9.66 -0.85
N GLU A 42 18.13 -8.67 -0.21
CA GLU A 42 18.38 -8.62 1.23
C GLU A 42 17.07 -8.67 2.03
N ASN A 43 16.06 -7.89 1.62
CA ASN A 43 14.76 -7.86 2.28
C ASN A 43 14.04 -9.20 2.12
N ARG A 44 14.09 -9.79 0.91
CA ARG A 44 13.50 -11.10 0.65
C ARG A 44 14.18 -12.19 1.50
N LYS A 45 15.51 -12.16 1.62
CA LYS A 45 16.27 -13.09 2.49
C LYS A 45 15.91 -12.93 3.96
N LYS A 46 15.77 -11.69 4.44
CA LYS A 46 15.40 -11.41 5.84
C LYS A 46 13.99 -11.90 6.16
N MET A 47 13.01 -11.59 5.32
CA MET A 47 11.64 -12.08 5.47
C MET A 47 11.54 -13.60 5.28
N GLY A 48 12.33 -14.20 4.37
CA GLY A 48 12.39 -15.64 4.17
C GLY A 48 12.91 -16.41 5.40
N LYS A 49 13.65 -15.73 6.29
CA LYS A 49 14.06 -16.26 7.60
C LYS A 49 13.03 -15.98 8.72
N GLY A 50 11.86 -15.43 8.40
CA GLY A 50 10.85 -15.02 9.37
C GLY A 50 11.22 -13.76 10.15
N ILE A 51 12.28 -13.04 9.74
CA ILE A 51 12.73 -11.83 10.43
C ILE A 51 11.97 -10.63 9.86
N PRO A 52 11.26 -9.83 10.69
CA PRO A 52 10.56 -8.66 10.22
C PRO A 52 11.54 -7.60 9.71
N LEU A 53 11.13 -6.89 8.66
CA LEU A 53 11.85 -5.70 8.20
C LEU A 53 11.66 -4.55 9.20
N ASN A 54 12.65 -3.66 9.29
CA ASN A 54 12.59 -2.39 10.00
C ASN A 54 12.46 -1.21 9.02
N ASP A 55 12.57 0.02 9.50
CA ASP A 55 12.39 1.22 8.68
C ASP A 55 13.56 1.41 7.70
N GLN A 56 14.80 1.12 8.12
CA GLN A 56 16.00 1.20 7.27
C GLN A 56 15.95 0.22 6.10
N ASP A 57 15.37 -0.96 6.31
CA ASP A 57 15.15 -1.94 5.25
C ASP A 57 14.09 -1.46 4.24
N ARG A 58 13.04 -0.75 4.71
CA ARG A 58 11.87 -0.38 3.90
C ARG A 58 12.05 0.93 3.14
N ILE A 59 12.76 1.92 3.70
CA ILE A 59 12.90 3.25 3.10
C ILE A 59 13.45 3.18 1.65
N PRO A 60 14.55 2.48 1.35
CA PRO A 60 15.08 2.41 -0.02
C PRO A 60 14.10 1.74 -1.00
N TRP A 61 13.41 0.70 -0.54
CA TRP A 61 12.37 0.01 -1.31
C TRP A 61 11.18 0.92 -1.64
N LEU A 62 10.71 1.70 -0.66
CA LEU A 62 9.61 2.66 -0.85
C LEU A 62 10.00 3.82 -1.78
N CYS A 63 11.24 4.30 -1.70
CA CYS A 63 11.74 5.34 -2.61
C CYS A 63 11.80 4.82 -4.05
N ASN A 64 12.31 3.61 -4.26
CA ASN A 64 12.30 2.98 -5.59
C ASN A 64 10.86 2.81 -6.14
N LEU A 65 9.91 2.40 -5.29
CA LEU A 65 8.49 2.34 -5.68
C LEU A 65 7.95 3.71 -6.07
N HIS A 66 8.26 4.77 -5.32
CA HIS A 66 7.88 6.13 -5.67
C HIS A 66 8.39 6.52 -7.06
N ASP A 67 9.66 6.26 -7.37
CA ASP A 67 10.26 6.59 -8.68
C ASP A 67 9.62 5.81 -9.84
N ILE A 68 9.22 4.56 -9.59
CA ILE A 68 8.46 3.76 -10.56
C ILE A 68 7.08 4.39 -10.79
N LEU A 69 6.34 4.68 -9.72
CA LEU A 69 5.01 5.29 -9.82
C LEU A 69 5.05 6.65 -10.51
N LEU A 70 6.01 7.49 -10.14
CA LEU A 70 6.21 8.82 -10.70
C LEU A 70 6.42 8.76 -12.21
N ARG A 71 7.35 7.91 -12.69
CA ARG A 71 7.59 7.73 -14.13
C ARG A 71 6.33 7.30 -14.88
N LYS A 72 5.51 6.43 -14.29
CA LYS A 72 4.27 5.94 -14.91
C LYS A 72 3.22 7.05 -15.00
N VAL A 73 2.97 7.75 -13.90
CA VAL A 73 2.02 8.86 -13.86
C VAL A 73 2.45 10.00 -14.78
N SER A 74 3.74 10.36 -14.82
CA SER A 74 4.27 11.37 -15.74
C SER A 74 4.15 10.98 -17.22
N SER A 75 4.05 9.68 -17.53
CA SER A 75 3.77 9.18 -18.88
C SER A 75 2.27 9.08 -19.22
N GLY A 76 1.40 9.63 -18.36
CA GLY A 76 -0.06 9.58 -18.54
C GLY A 76 -0.71 8.26 -18.13
N GLN A 77 0.02 7.36 -17.44
CA GLN A 77 -0.51 6.07 -16.99
C GLN A 77 -0.95 6.12 -15.53
N SER A 78 -2.20 5.77 -15.26
CA SER A 78 -2.68 5.55 -13.90
C SER A 78 -2.35 4.14 -13.40
N VAL A 79 -2.14 4.02 -12.09
CA VAL A 79 -1.57 2.81 -11.47
C VAL A 79 -2.37 2.35 -10.27
N VAL A 80 -2.53 1.03 -10.11
CA VAL A 80 -2.94 0.39 -8.86
C VAL A 80 -1.73 -0.33 -8.26
N LEU A 81 -1.36 0.01 -7.02
CA LEU A 81 -0.26 -0.59 -6.28
C LEU A 81 -0.80 -1.37 -5.08
N ALA A 82 -0.50 -2.67 -4.99
CA ALA A 82 -0.64 -3.41 -3.73
C ALA A 82 0.61 -3.21 -2.89
N CYS A 83 0.51 -2.59 -1.70
CA CYS A 83 1.65 -2.41 -0.80
C CYS A 83 1.17 -2.35 0.66
N SER A 84 1.92 -2.96 1.58
CA SER A 84 1.54 -2.96 3.00
C SER A 84 1.42 -1.55 3.58
N ALA A 85 2.39 -0.66 3.28
CA ALA A 85 2.40 0.77 3.61
C ALA A 85 1.84 1.11 5.00
N LEU A 86 2.23 0.31 6.00
CA LEU A 86 1.59 0.24 7.32
C LEU A 86 1.73 1.52 8.13
N LYS A 87 2.87 2.22 8.03
CA LYS A 87 3.10 3.51 8.71
C LYS A 87 2.72 4.70 7.82
N LYS A 88 2.29 5.80 8.42
CA LYS A 88 2.03 7.09 7.75
C LYS A 88 3.28 7.59 7.01
N MET A 89 4.46 7.44 7.62
CA MET A 89 5.74 7.76 6.98
C MET A 89 5.92 6.99 5.66
N TYR A 90 5.54 5.71 5.59
CA TYR A 90 5.69 4.93 4.35
C TYR A 90 4.79 5.45 3.24
N ARG A 91 3.55 5.84 3.58
CA ARG A 91 2.59 6.44 2.64
C ARG A 91 3.08 7.81 2.16
N ASN A 92 3.70 8.59 3.04
CA ASN A 92 4.34 9.85 2.68
C ASN A 92 5.53 9.66 1.72
N ILE A 93 6.37 8.64 1.93
CA ILE A 93 7.48 8.30 1.01
C ILE A 93 6.92 7.90 -0.35
N LEU A 94 5.88 7.07 -0.42
CA LEU A 94 5.24 6.74 -1.70
C LEU A 94 4.67 7.98 -2.40
N MET A 95 4.22 8.99 -1.65
CA MET A 95 3.63 10.21 -2.20
C MET A 95 4.66 11.24 -2.67
N ARG A 96 5.80 11.37 -1.97
CA ARG A 96 6.75 12.49 -2.11
C ARG A 96 8.20 12.06 -2.39
N GLY A 97 8.49 10.77 -2.38
CA GLY A 97 9.83 10.22 -2.58
C GLY A 97 10.74 10.38 -1.37
N GLU A 98 12.05 10.29 -1.62
CA GLU A 98 13.11 10.30 -0.60
C GLU A 98 13.06 11.53 0.31
N GLY A 99 12.60 12.68 -0.20
CA GLY A 99 12.42 13.88 0.60
C GLY A 99 11.49 13.70 1.81
N ALA A 100 10.54 12.77 1.77
CA ALA A 100 9.69 12.43 2.91
C ALA A 100 10.34 11.44 3.91
N ALA A 101 11.43 10.76 3.54
CA ALA A 101 12.16 9.87 4.44
C ALA A 101 13.11 10.63 5.37
N THR A 102 13.52 11.85 4.99
CA THR A 102 14.54 12.64 5.70
C THR A 102 13.96 13.78 6.55
N GLN A 103 12.65 14.05 6.46
CA GLN A 103 12.01 15.11 7.24
C GLN A 103 11.36 14.53 8.50
N ASN A 104 11.97 14.78 9.66
CA ASN A 104 11.38 14.53 10.99
C ASN A 104 10.50 15.70 11.46
N SER A 105 10.27 16.72 10.64
CA SER A 105 9.61 17.97 11.03
C SER A 105 8.19 18.06 10.51
N GLU A 106 7.25 18.33 11.42
CA GLU A 106 5.83 18.62 11.18
C GLU A 106 5.59 19.95 10.46
N GLU A 107 6.64 20.71 10.13
CA GLU A 107 6.50 21.95 9.37
C GLU A 107 6.57 21.69 7.86
N PRO A 108 5.51 22.02 7.10
CA PRO A 108 5.56 22.00 5.65
C PRO A 108 6.39 23.18 5.18
N GLY A 109 7.71 23.03 5.19
CA GLY A 109 8.51 23.70 4.19
C GLY A 109 8.10 23.12 2.86
N GLU A 110 7.13 23.74 2.20
CA GLU A 110 6.84 23.53 0.78
C GLU A 110 8.14 23.81 0.02
N LYS A 111 8.99 22.79 -0.13
CA LYS A 111 9.99 22.80 -1.19
C LYS A 111 9.21 22.66 -2.48
N GLU A 112 8.68 23.79 -2.95
CA GLU A 112 8.12 23.97 -4.27
C GLU A 112 9.10 23.35 -5.28
N GLY A 113 8.64 22.35 -6.04
CA GLY A 113 9.42 21.73 -7.11
C GLY A 113 9.59 20.21 -7.06
N PHE A 114 9.22 19.52 -5.97
CA PHE A 114 9.19 18.05 -5.99
C PHE A 114 7.84 17.51 -6.47
N PRO A 115 7.81 16.59 -7.45
CA PRO A 115 6.56 16.06 -7.97
C PRO A 115 5.84 15.22 -6.91
N LYS A 116 4.63 15.64 -6.55
CA LYS A 116 3.77 14.96 -5.58
C LYS A 116 2.76 14.06 -6.30
N LEU A 117 2.75 12.77 -5.96
CA LEU A 117 1.74 11.85 -6.47
C LEU A 117 0.39 12.10 -5.81
N LYS A 118 -0.67 12.21 -6.61
CA LYS A 118 -2.06 12.16 -6.12
C LYS A 118 -2.42 10.71 -5.84
N LEU A 119 -2.47 10.34 -4.56
CA LEU A 119 -2.68 8.97 -4.10
C LEU A 119 -4.02 8.81 -3.39
N LEU A 120 -4.77 7.78 -3.76
CA LEU A 120 -5.93 7.30 -3.01
C LEU A 120 -5.56 6.01 -2.26
N VAL A 121 -5.67 6.03 -0.93
CA VAL A 121 -5.39 4.87 -0.08
C VAL A 121 -6.67 4.03 0.08
N VAL A 122 -6.71 2.83 -0.50
CA VAL A 122 -7.72 1.81 -0.19
C VAL A 122 -7.17 0.93 0.92
N TYR A 123 -7.64 1.13 2.15
CA TYR A 123 -7.23 0.37 3.31
C TYR A 123 -8.15 -0.83 3.55
N LEU A 124 -7.61 -2.02 3.33
CA LEU A 124 -8.29 -3.28 3.65
C LEU A 124 -8.07 -3.61 5.13
N ASN A 125 -9.10 -3.34 5.95
CA ASN A 125 -9.05 -3.52 7.39
C ASN A 125 -9.76 -4.79 7.86
N GLY A 126 -9.26 -5.42 8.92
CA GLY A 126 -9.85 -6.61 9.51
C GLY A 126 -9.22 -6.90 10.86
N SER A 127 -9.94 -7.61 11.72
CA SER A 127 -9.39 -8.03 13.01
C SER A 127 -8.26 -9.05 12.82
N PHE A 128 -7.41 -9.18 13.84
CA PHE A 128 -6.33 -10.16 13.83
C PHE A 128 -6.88 -11.58 13.59
N GLU A 129 -7.99 -11.94 14.24
CA GLU A 129 -8.63 -13.25 14.15
C GLU A 129 -9.11 -13.55 12.73
N VAL A 130 -9.74 -12.56 12.08
CA VAL A 130 -10.21 -12.70 10.69
C VAL A 130 -9.03 -12.92 9.73
N ILE A 131 -7.97 -12.12 9.87
CA ILE A 131 -6.78 -12.24 8.99
C ILE A 131 -6.02 -13.53 9.25
N SER A 132 -5.79 -13.88 10.52
CA SER A 132 -5.13 -15.11 10.93
C SER A 132 -5.89 -16.33 10.42
N GLY A 133 -7.23 -16.35 10.57
CA GLY A 133 -8.08 -17.41 10.05
C GLY A 133 -8.03 -17.55 8.52
N ARG A 134 -7.84 -16.46 7.78
CA ARG A 134 -7.63 -16.49 6.32
C ARG A 134 -6.27 -17.08 5.95
N LEU A 135 -5.22 -16.69 6.66
CA LEU A 135 -3.87 -17.20 6.43
C LEU A 135 -3.77 -18.70 6.73
N ALA A 136 -4.39 -19.16 7.83
CA ALA A 136 -4.42 -20.57 8.20
C ALA A 136 -5.08 -21.48 7.14
N LYS A 137 -6.05 -20.96 6.39
CA LYS A 137 -6.74 -21.68 5.31
C LYS A 137 -5.94 -21.73 4.00
N ARG A 138 -4.92 -20.88 3.83
CA ARG A 138 -4.08 -20.87 2.62
C ARG A 138 -3.08 -22.03 2.67
N LYS A 139 -3.21 -22.98 1.75
CA LYS A 139 -2.19 -24.01 1.54
C LYS A 139 -0.93 -23.38 0.93
N GLY A 140 0.24 -23.69 1.48
CA GLY A 140 1.54 -23.37 0.86
C GLY A 140 2.21 -22.05 1.26
N HIS A 141 1.55 -21.17 2.01
CA HIS A 141 2.15 -19.93 2.53
C HIS A 141 1.82 -19.76 4.01
N PHE A 142 2.54 -20.49 4.86
CA PHE A 142 2.46 -20.28 6.31
C PHE A 142 3.23 -19.00 6.66
N MET A 143 2.50 -17.95 7.02
CA MET A 143 3.11 -16.79 7.65
C MET A 143 3.10 -17.02 9.17
N PRO A 144 4.26 -16.98 9.86
CA PRO A 144 4.30 -17.14 11.30
C PRO A 144 3.35 -16.15 11.99
N PRO A 145 2.55 -16.58 12.99
CA PRO A 145 1.64 -15.71 13.73
C PRO A 145 2.34 -14.46 14.30
N GLU A 146 3.60 -14.60 14.71
CA GLU A 146 4.44 -13.51 15.24
C GLU A 146 4.68 -12.42 14.19
N LEU A 147 4.84 -12.83 12.92
CA LEU A 147 5.02 -11.89 11.82
C LEU A 147 3.72 -11.13 11.53
N LEU A 148 2.57 -11.80 11.62
CA LEU A 148 1.27 -11.12 11.54
C LEU A 148 1.08 -10.12 12.68
N GLN A 149 1.39 -10.53 13.92
CA GLN A 149 1.28 -9.67 15.10
C GLN A 149 2.14 -8.42 14.91
N SER A 150 3.40 -8.58 14.50
CA SER A 150 4.29 -7.45 14.24
C SER A 150 3.74 -6.46 13.20
N GLN A 151 2.94 -6.92 12.23
CA GLN A 151 2.32 -6.03 11.25
C GLN A 151 1.14 -5.26 11.84
N PHE A 152 0.35 -5.87 12.71
CA PHE A 152 -0.68 -5.17 13.48
C PHE A 152 -0.07 -4.15 14.44
N ASP A 153 1.04 -4.49 15.10
CA ASP A 153 1.76 -3.56 15.99
C ASP A 153 2.38 -2.39 15.20
N THR A 154 2.74 -2.60 13.93
CA THR A 154 3.30 -1.58 13.03
C THR A 154 2.22 -0.75 12.32
N LEU A 155 0.98 -1.22 12.30
CA LEU A 155 -0.10 -0.62 11.52
C LEU A 155 -0.54 0.71 12.14
N GLU A 156 -0.36 1.78 11.38
CA GLU A 156 -0.92 3.10 11.64
C GLU A 156 -2.06 3.32 10.63
N PRO A 157 -3.34 3.06 11.01
CA PRO A 157 -4.46 3.20 10.09
C PRO A 157 -4.49 4.60 9.46
N PRO A 158 -4.77 4.72 8.14
CA PRO A 158 -4.90 6.03 7.51
C PRO A 158 -6.05 6.81 8.14
N SER A 159 -5.82 8.10 8.33
CA SER A 159 -6.79 9.03 8.92
C SER A 159 -6.72 10.38 8.20
N ALA A 160 -7.75 11.22 8.39
CA ALA A 160 -7.75 12.57 7.81
C ALA A 160 -6.50 13.34 8.28
N PRO A 161 -5.82 14.11 7.40
CA PRO A 161 -6.25 14.55 6.08
C PRO A 161 -5.82 13.63 4.91
N GLU A 162 -5.40 12.39 5.16
CA GLU A 162 -5.08 11.45 4.08
C GLU A 162 -6.31 11.18 3.20
N ASN A 163 -6.12 11.05 1.88
CA ASN A 163 -7.19 10.64 0.98
C ASN A 163 -7.33 9.12 1.03
N PHE A 164 -8.24 8.60 1.86
CA PHE A 164 -8.41 7.17 2.04
C PHE A 164 -9.87 6.69 1.96
N LEU A 165 -10.02 5.39 1.70
CA LEU A 165 -11.25 4.60 1.80
C LEU A 165 -10.92 3.35 2.62
N ALA A 166 -11.59 3.16 3.75
CA ALA A 166 -11.45 1.95 4.56
C ALA A 166 -12.51 0.91 4.19
N LEU A 167 -12.09 -0.33 3.96
CA LEU A 167 -12.95 -1.44 3.55
C LEU A 167 -12.69 -2.66 4.42
N SER A 168 -13.75 -3.18 5.05
CA SER A 168 -13.65 -4.45 5.78
C SER A 168 -13.31 -5.58 4.83
N VAL A 169 -12.26 -6.33 5.16
CA VAL A 169 -11.84 -7.53 4.45
C VAL A 169 -12.95 -8.57 4.37
N GLU A 170 -13.93 -8.53 5.27
CA GLU A 170 -15.08 -9.45 5.32
C GLU A 170 -16.08 -9.23 4.17
N ARG A 171 -16.05 -8.07 3.50
CA ARG A 171 -16.82 -7.86 2.29
C ARG A 171 -16.33 -8.76 1.16
N SER A 172 -17.22 -9.13 0.24
CA SER A 172 -16.81 -9.84 -0.96
C SER A 172 -16.05 -8.92 -1.91
N VAL A 173 -15.12 -9.47 -2.69
CA VAL A 173 -14.39 -8.67 -3.68
C VAL A 173 -15.33 -8.08 -4.74
N SER A 174 -16.40 -8.80 -5.09
CA SER A 174 -17.47 -8.32 -5.98
C SER A 174 -18.19 -7.09 -5.47
N GLU A 175 -18.24 -6.85 -4.15
CA GLU A 175 -18.80 -5.63 -3.57
C GLU A 175 -17.75 -4.52 -3.42
N MET A 176 -16.50 -4.89 -3.12
CA MET A 176 -15.41 -3.92 -2.93
C MET A 176 -15.08 -3.16 -4.22
N ILE A 177 -14.96 -3.86 -5.35
CA ILE A 177 -14.49 -3.23 -6.60
C ILE A 177 -15.44 -2.12 -7.06
N PRO A 178 -16.76 -2.35 -7.24
CA PRO A 178 -17.68 -1.27 -7.63
C PRO A 178 -17.68 -0.12 -6.64
N PHE A 179 -17.66 -0.41 -5.34
CA PHE A 179 -17.62 0.62 -4.30
C PHE A 179 -16.39 1.53 -4.42
N ILE A 180 -15.20 0.97 -4.68
CA ILE A 180 -13.98 1.76 -4.87
C ILE A 180 -14.12 2.64 -6.12
N VAL A 181 -14.57 2.07 -7.24
CA VAL A 181 -14.73 2.78 -8.51
C VAL A 181 -15.71 3.95 -8.38
N ASP A 182 -16.84 3.75 -7.71
CA ASP A 182 -17.85 4.80 -7.53
C ASP A 182 -17.34 5.94 -6.64
N ASN A 183 -16.62 5.61 -5.57
CA ASN A 183 -16.01 6.63 -4.70
C ASN A 183 -14.85 7.37 -5.37
N MET A 184 -14.21 6.79 -6.38
CA MET A 184 -13.21 7.49 -7.20
C MET A 184 -13.85 8.50 -8.16
N LYS A 185 -15.08 8.26 -8.65
CA LYS A 185 -15.79 9.16 -9.57
C LYS A 185 -16.44 10.35 -8.87
N MET A 186 -16.80 10.19 -7.59
CA MET A 186 -17.41 11.24 -6.78
C MET A 186 -16.41 12.23 -6.15
N LYS A 187 -15.11 11.96 -6.29
CA LYS A 187 -14.00 12.80 -5.82
C LYS A 187 -13.27 13.47 -6.98
#